data_AF-A0AAU4BKU5-F1
#
_entry.id   AF-A0AAU4BKU5-F1
#
_cell.length_a   1.000
_cell.length_b   1.000
_cell.length_c   1.000
_cell.angle_alpha   90.00
_cell.angle_beta   90.00
_cell.angle_gamma   90.00
#
_symmetry.space_group_name_H-M   'P 1'
#
loop_
_entity.id
_entity.type
_entity.pdbx_description
1 polymer ?
#
loop_
_entity_poly.entity_id
_entity_poly.type
_entity_poly.pdbx_seq_one_letter_code
_entity_poly.pdbx_strand_id
1 'polypeptide(L)'
;MGGPECGQFRIGLGVYALGRLPGAEADELSAHLLGCPPCRAELAELRGVAEVLRRTIRTGQTREGAGRGSRTGALGTRLSGACAYGARGSGRSR
;
A
#
# COMPACT_ATOMS: atom_id res chain seq x y z
N MET A 1 -21.82 3.55 -25.13
CA MET A 1 -22.41 2.92 -23.92
C MET A 1 -21.63 1.64 -23.65
N GLY A 2 -20.80 1.62 -22.61
CA GLY A 2 -20.01 0.45 -22.23
C GLY A 2 -20.89 -0.58 -21.52
N GLY A 3 -21.00 -1.77 -22.08
CA GLY A 3 -21.78 -2.87 -21.51
C GLY A 3 -21.21 -3.38 -20.17
N PRO A 4 -21.90 -4.34 -19.51
CA PRO A 4 -21.48 -4.89 -18.22
C PRO A 4 -20.05 -5.44 -18.22
N GLU A 5 -19.57 -5.95 -19.36
CA GLU A 5 -18.20 -6.44 -19.54
C GLU A 5 -17.13 -5.34 -19.35
N CYS A 6 -17.43 -4.08 -19.70
CA CYS A 6 -16.52 -2.97 -19.45
C CYS A 6 -16.36 -2.70 -17.94
N GLY A 7 -17.33 -3.05 -17.11
CA GLY A 7 -17.24 -2.89 -15.66
C GLY A 7 -16.13 -3.74 -15.05
N GLN A 8 -16.03 -5.00 -15.46
CA GLN A 8 -15.00 -5.93 -15.01
C GLN A 8 -13.59 -5.45 -15.38
N PHE A 9 -13.41 -5.03 -16.63
CA PHE A 9 -12.11 -4.57 -17.13
C PHE A 9 -11.67 -3.22 -16.55
N ARG A 10 -12.61 -2.29 -16.29
CA ARG A 10 -12.29 -0.98 -15.70
C ARG A 10 -11.63 -1.09 -14.33
N ILE A 11 -12.06 -2.04 -13.50
CA ILE A 11 -11.46 -2.29 -12.18
C ILE A 11 -9.97 -2.64 -12.31
N GLY A 12 -9.59 -3.38 -13.37
CA GLY A 12 -8.22 -3.81 -13.63
C GLY A 12 -7.31 -2.75 -14.26
N LEU A 13 -7.86 -1.65 -14.82
CA LEU A 13 -7.08 -0.69 -15.64
C LEU A 13 -5.91 -0.06 -14.88
N GLY A 14 -6.08 0.27 -13.59
CA GLY A 14 -5.01 0.84 -12.78
C GLY A 14 -3.85 -0.12 -12.56
N VAL A 15 -4.15 -1.38 -12.21
CA VAL A 15 -3.14 -2.43 -11.96
C VAL A 15 -2.44 -2.83 -13.26
N TYR A 16 -3.19 -2.90 -14.36
CA TYR A 16 -2.66 -3.06 -15.70
C TYR A 16 -1.73 -1.90 -16.10
N ALA A 17 -2.15 -0.66 -15.86
CA ALA A 17 -1.33 0.53 -16.11
C ALA A 17 -0.07 0.57 -15.26
N LEU A 18 -0.01 -0.13 -14.12
CA LEU A 18 1.22 -0.29 -13.32
C LEU A 18 2.09 -1.45 -13.81
N GLY A 19 1.59 -2.33 -14.67
CA GLY A 19 2.26 -3.56 -15.10
C GLY A 19 2.30 -4.63 -14.02
N ARG A 20 1.25 -4.71 -13.19
CA ARG A 20 1.16 -5.60 -12.02
C ARG A 20 0.02 -6.61 -12.10
N LEU A 21 -0.73 -6.62 -13.20
CA LEU A 21 -1.82 -7.54 -13.41
C LEU A 21 -1.27 -8.92 -13.79
N PRO A 22 -1.81 -10.05 -13.29
CA PRO A 22 -1.38 -11.39 -13.69
C PRO A 22 -1.44 -11.58 -15.21
N GLY A 23 -0.56 -12.42 -15.77
CA GLY A 23 -0.41 -12.56 -17.23
C GLY A 23 -1.72 -12.86 -17.96
N ALA A 24 -2.47 -13.88 -17.51
CA ALA A 24 -3.75 -14.23 -18.12
C ALA A 24 -4.78 -13.09 -18.06
N GLU A 25 -4.90 -12.41 -16.91
CA GLU A 25 -5.80 -11.27 -16.75
C GLU A 25 -5.36 -10.06 -17.59
N ALA A 26 -4.05 -9.85 -17.75
CA ALA A 26 -3.50 -8.81 -18.62
C ALA A 26 -3.76 -9.11 -20.10
N ASP A 27 -3.67 -10.37 -20.52
CA ASP A 27 -3.97 -10.80 -21.88
C ASP A 27 -5.46 -10.59 -22.20
N GLU A 28 -6.36 -11.01 -21.32
CA GLU A 28 -7.81 -10.77 -21.45
C GLU A 28 -8.15 -9.29 -21.54
N LEU A 29 -7.58 -8.47 -20.64
CA LEU A 29 -7.78 -7.03 -20.65
C LEU A 29 -7.19 -6.39 -21.92
N SER A 30 -6.03 -6.85 -22.40
CA SER A 30 -5.42 -6.36 -23.63
C SER A 30 -6.31 -6.65 -24.85
N ALA A 31 -6.92 -7.84 -24.91
CA ALA A 31 -7.86 -8.20 -25.96
C ALA A 31 -9.11 -7.29 -25.94
N HIS A 32 -9.65 -7.00 -24.76
CA HIS A 32 -10.75 -6.04 -24.61
C HIS A 32 -10.36 -4.64 -25.10
N LEU A 33 -9.16 -4.17 -24.77
CA LEU A 33 -8.67 -2.85 -25.16
C LEU A 33 -8.53 -2.70 -26.68
N LEU A 34 -8.35 -3.78 -27.45
CA LEU A 34 -8.38 -3.70 -28.93
C LEU A 34 -9.75 -3.27 -29.45
N GLY A 35 -10.84 -3.74 -28.83
CA GLY A 35 -12.21 -3.47 -29.24
C GLY A 35 -12.91 -2.29 -28.56
N CYS A 36 -12.36 -1.76 -27.45
CA CYS A 36 -13.10 -0.82 -26.59
C CYS A 36 -12.46 0.57 -26.49
N PRO A 37 -12.88 1.56 -27.33
CA PRO A 37 -12.40 2.94 -27.24
C PRO A 37 -12.59 3.60 -25.87
N PRO A 38 -13.72 3.43 -25.15
CA PRO A 38 -13.89 4.01 -23.81
C PRO A 38 -12.85 3.54 -22.79
N CYS A 39 -12.58 2.24 -22.71
CA CYS A 39 -11.58 1.70 -21.79
C CYS A 39 -10.15 2.12 -22.18
N ARG A 40 -9.87 2.31 -23.48
CA ARG A 40 -8.59 2.89 -23.93
C ARG A 40 -8.43 4.35 -23.50
N ALA A 41 -9.50 5.14 -23.58
CA ALA A 41 -9.49 6.53 -23.13
C ALA A 41 -9.22 6.60 -21.62
N GLU A 42 -9.93 5.81 -20.81
CA GLU A 42 -9.70 5.73 -19.37
C GLU A 42 -8.26 5.27 -19.04
N LEU A 43 -7.74 4.26 -19.76
CA LEU A 43 -6.35 3.86 -19.61
C LEU A 43 -5.37 5.00 -19.91
N ALA A 44 -5.66 5.84 -20.91
CA ALA A 44 -4.82 6.98 -21.26
C ALA A 44 -4.78 8.02 -20.14
N GLU A 45 -5.90 8.32 -19.51
CA GLU A 45 -5.99 9.22 -18.34
C GLU A 45 -5.14 8.71 -17.17
N LEU A 46 -5.08 7.39 -16.96
CA LEU A 46 -4.31 6.77 -15.87
C LEU A 46 -2.79 6.77 -16.10
N ARG A 47 -2.30 6.96 -17.34
CA ARG A 47 -0.87 6.78 -17.68
C ARG A 47 0.06 7.70 -16.89
N GLY A 48 -0.31 8.97 -16.73
CA GLY A 48 0.53 9.95 -16.02
C GLY A 48 0.74 9.57 -14.55
N VAL A 49 -0.34 9.21 -13.86
CA VAL A 49 -0.27 8.77 -12.45
C VAL A 49 0.48 7.45 -12.32
N ALA A 50 0.22 6.49 -13.21
CA ALA A 50 0.91 5.20 -13.20
C ALA A 50 2.43 5.34 -13.41
N GLU A 51 2.87 6.28 -14.25
CA GLU A 51 4.29 6.57 -14.44
C GLU A 51 4.95 7.07 -13.15
N VAL A 52 4.32 8.03 -12.46
CA VAL A 52 4.83 8.55 -11.18
C VAL A 52 4.92 7.42 -10.15
N LEU A 53 3.88 6.61 -10.02
CA LEU A 53 3.84 5.48 -9.06
C LEU A 53 4.90 4.42 -9.36
N ARG A 54 5.14 4.09 -10.64
CA ARG A 54 6.20 3.13 -11.01
C ARG A 54 7.59 3.60 -10.57
N ARG A 55 7.85 4.92 -10.57
CA ARG A 55 9.11 5.50 -10.11
C ARG A 55 9.25 5.45 -8.59
N THR A 56 8.17 5.70 -7.85
CA THR A 56 8.19 5.75 -6.37
C THR A 56 8.10 4.38 -5.70
N ILE A 57 7.38 3.42 -6.28
CA ILE A 57 7.31 2.05 -5.73
C ILE A 57 8.70 1.38 -5.76
N ARG A 58 9.53 1.71 -6.76
CA ARG A 58 10.90 1.18 -6.88
C ARG A 58 11.82 1.66 -5.74
N THR A 59 11.63 2.86 -5.22
CA THR A 59 12.45 3.44 -4.13
C THR A 59 12.00 3.00 -2.73
N GLY A 60 10.81 2.39 -2.61
CA GLY A 60 10.31 1.82 -1.36
C GLY A 60 10.80 0.39 -1.08
N GLN A 61 11.21 -0.35 -2.11
CA GLN A 61 11.66 -1.75 -1.99
C GLN A 61 13.11 -1.89 -1.50
N THR A 62 13.92 -0.83 -1.61
CA THR A 62 15.29 -0.80 -1.05
C THR A 62 15.32 -0.39 0.43
N ARG A 63 14.16 -0.09 1.02
CA ARG A 63 14.05 -0.03 2.46
C ARG A 63 13.73 -1.42 2.93
N GLU A 64 14.78 -2.13 3.35
CA GLU A 64 14.62 -3.22 4.30
C GLU A 64 13.73 -2.66 5.42
N GLY A 65 12.48 -3.11 5.48
CA GLY A 65 11.59 -2.68 6.54
C GLY A 65 12.30 -2.97 7.85
N ALA A 66 12.25 -2.05 8.81
CA ALA A 66 12.73 -2.34 10.16
C ALA A 66 11.95 -3.57 10.63
N GLY A 67 12.55 -4.75 10.54
CA GLY A 67 11.83 -6.00 10.61
C GLY A 67 10.93 -6.00 11.85
N ARG A 68 9.69 -6.50 11.72
CA ARG A 68 9.03 -7.05 12.90
C ARG A 68 9.87 -8.26 13.28
N GLY A 69 10.90 -8.05 14.10
CA GLY A 69 11.57 -9.14 14.79
C GLY A 69 10.50 -10.03 15.40
N SER A 70 10.69 -11.34 15.30
CA SER A 70 9.84 -12.33 15.93
C SER A 70 9.56 -11.86 17.35
N ARG A 71 8.30 -11.62 17.68
CA ARG A 71 7.89 -11.36 19.07
C ARG A 71 8.00 -12.67 19.85
N THR A 72 9.22 -13.14 20.05
CA THR A 72 9.54 -14.20 21.01
C THR A 72 9.98 -13.52 22.31
N GLY A 73 9.13 -12.61 22.79
CA GLY A 73 9.32 -11.87 24.03
C GLY A 73 8.60 -12.53 25.20
N ALA A 74 8.94 -13.79 25.49
CA ALA A 74 8.57 -14.45 26.73
C ALA A 74 9.66 -15.46 27.12
N LEU A 75 10.87 -14.95 27.40
CA LEU A 75 11.74 -15.61 28.36
C LEU A 75 11.78 -14.72 29.59
N GLY A 76 11.22 -15.24 30.68
CA GLY A 76 11.01 -14.51 31.91
C GLY A 76 12.32 -13.98 32.51
N THR A 77 12.38 -12.67 32.71
CA THR A 77 13.15 -12.09 33.81
C THR A 77 12.32 -10.96 34.37
N ARG A 78 11.88 -11.14 35.61
CA ARG A 78 11.07 -10.18 36.36
C ARG A 78 11.80 -8.85 36.44
N LEU A 79 11.26 -7.81 35.81
CA LEU A 79 11.62 -6.43 36.12
C LEU A 79 10.62 -5.91 37.15
N SER A 80 11.04 -5.88 38.42
CA SER A 80 10.33 -5.20 39.49
C SER A 80 10.46 -3.69 39.29
N GLY A 81 9.53 -3.09 38.54
CA GLY A 81 9.41 -1.64 38.41
C GLY A 81 8.38 -1.10 39.38
N ALA A 82 8.81 -0.45 40.47
CA ALA A 82 7.93 0.36 41.30
C ALA A 82 7.78 1.75 40.65
N CYS A 83 6.58 2.09 40.20
CA CYS A 83 6.25 3.43 39.73
C CYS A 83 6.20 4.39 40.94
N ALA A 84 7.20 5.25 41.12
CA ALA A 84 7.09 6.40 42.01
C ALA A 84 6.34 7.53 41.28
N TYR A 85 5.06 7.71 41.59
CA TYR A 85 4.29 8.89 41.21
C TYR A 85 4.36 9.93 42.33
N GLY A 86 4.62 11.19 41.98
CA GLY A 86 4.17 12.35 42.76
C GLY A 86 5.25 13.21 43.39
N ALA A 87 5.75 14.17 42.62
CA ALA A 87 6.22 15.44 43.18
C ALA A 87 5.01 16.27 43.63
N ARG A 88 4.93 16.64 44.91
CA ARG A 88 4.10 17.76 45.38
C ARG A 88 4.74 18.47 46.58
N GLY A 89 4.98 19.77 46.40
CA GLY A 89 4.76 20.78 47.43
C GLY A 89 5.96 21.21 48.25
N SER A 90 6.55 22.34 47.87
CA SER A 90 7.37 23.17 48.75
C SER A 90 6.56 23.68 49.96
N GLY A 91 6.92 23.25 51.17
CA GLY A 91 6.42 23.78 52.44
C GLY A 91 7.57 24.29 53.30
N ARG A 92 7.60 25.61 53.52
CA ARG A 92 8.64 26.41 54.17
C ARG A 92 8.79 26.11 55.67
N SER A 93 10.04 26.13 56.15
CA SER A 93 10.40 26.08 57.58
C SER A 93 10.04 27.39 58.31
N ARG A 94 9.33 27.29 59.43
CA ARG A 94 9.81 27.58 60.80
C ARG A 94 8.70 27.27 61.80
#